data_AF-A0A956H804-F1
#
_entry.id   AF-A0A956H804-F1
#
_cell.length_a   1.000
_cell.length_b   1.000
_cell.length_c   1.000
_cell.angle_alpha   90.00
_cell.angle_beta   90.00
_cell.angle_gamma   90.00
#
_symmetry.space_group_name_H-M   'P 1'
#
loop_
_entity.id
_entity.type
_entity.pdbx_description
1 polymer ?
#
loop_
_entity_poly.entity_id
_entity_poly.type
_entity_poly.pdbx_seq_one_letter_code
_entity_poly.pdbx_strand_id
1 'polypeptide(L)'
;MIPTDKIAGVLLGTALGDALGLPHEGLGPEWIARRLRRAPLDHQMLGRRGLISDDTEHAAMVARALVESAGEVQAFSRAFARQLVRWVLALPPGVGLATLRGS
;
A
#
# COMPACT_ATOMS: atom_id res chain seq x y z
N MET A 1 23.92 12.34 0.38
CA MET A 1 22.53 12.61 0.81
C MET A 1 21.62 12.22 -0.33
N ILE A 2 20.66 11.30 -0.12
CA ILE A 2 19.69 10.96 -1.18
C ILE A 2 18.79 12.20 -1.38
N PRO A 3 18.56 12.66 -2.62
CA PRO A 3 17.64 13.78 -2.85
C PRO A 3 16.24 13.45 -2.35
N THR A 4 15.61 14.38 -1.62
CA THR A 4 14.26 14.22 -1.06
C THR A 4 13.25 13.82 -2.15
N ASP A 5 13.40 14.36 -3.35
CA ASP A 5 12.55 14.05 -4.50
C ASP A 5 12.59 12.57 -4.91
N LYS A 6 13.73 11.89 -4.70
CA LYS A 6 13.82 10.45 -4.97
C LYS A 6 13.05 9.63 -3.93
N ILE A 7 13.12 10.04 -2.66
CA ILE A 7 12.36 9.38 -1.59
C ILE A 7 10.85 9.60 -1.80
N ALA A 8 10.45 10.84 -2.08
CA ALA A 8 9.07 11.16 -2.41
C ALA A 8 8.60 10.41 -3.66
N GLY A 9 9.43 10.34 -4.70
CA GLY A 9 9.14 9.60 -5.93
C GLY A 9 8.95 8.11 -5.70
N VAL A 10 9.74 7.48 -4.81
CA VAL A 10 9.54 6.08 -4.43
C VAL A 10 8.20 5.90 -3.72
N LEU A 11 7.91 6.71 -2.69
CA LEU A 11 6.67 6.57 -1.91
C LEU A 11 5.42 6.85 -2.76
N LEU A 12 5.43 7.92 -3.56
CA LEU A 12 4.34 8.26 -4.47
C LEU A 12 4.22 7.25 -5.61
N GLY A 13 5.34 6.75 -6.13
CA GLY A 13 5.36 5.72 -7.17
C GLY A 13 4.76 4.41 -6.67
N THR A 14 5.07 4.00 -5.44
CA THR A 14 4.43 2.86 -4.77
C THR A 14 2.92 3.10 -4.66
N ALA A 15 2.49 4.25 -4.15
CA ALA A 15 1.06 4.55 -3.99
C ALA A 15 0.29 4.58 -5.32
N LEU A 16 0.91 5.10 -6.38
CA LEU A 16 0.32 5.11 -7.72
C LEU A 16 0.24 3.70 -8.30
N GLY A 17 1.31 2.91 -8.18
CA GLY A 17 1.36 1.53 -8.65
C GLY A 17 0.33 0.65 -7.96
N ASP A 18 0.25 0.76 -6.64
CA ASP A 18 -0.73 0.10 -5.80
C ASP A 18 -2.17 0.48 -6.22
N ALA A 19 -2.52 1.77 -6.22
CA ALA A 19 -3.87 2.20 -6.59
C ALA A 19 -4.28 1.77 -8.02
N LEU A 20 -3.35 1.77 -8.98
CA LEU A 20 -3.61 1.30 -10.34
C LEU A 20 -3.67 -0.23 -10.45
N GLY A 21 -2.90 -0.94 -9.63
CA GLY A 21 -2.84 -2.40 -9.60
C GLY A 21 -4.03 -3.03 -8.89
N LEU A 22 -4.49 -2.42 -7.81
CA LEU A 22 -5.51 -2.95 -6.89
C LEU A 22 -6.82 -3.40 -7.59
N PRO A 23 -7.40 -2.69 -8.57
CA PRO A 23 -8.59 -3.15 -9.28
C PRO A 23 -8.37 -4.38 -10.18
N HIS A 24 -7.11 -4.78 -10.38
CA HIS A 24 -6.71 -5.92 -11.20
C HIS A 24 -6.36 -7.16 -10.36
N GLU A 25 -6.30 -7.04 -9.03
CA GLU A 25 -6.00 -8.16 -8.15
C GLU A 25 -7.02 -9.29 -8.28
N GLY A 26 -6.51 -10.52 -8.35
CA GLY A 26 -7.33 -11.73 -8.51
C GLY A 26 -7.99 -11.91 -9.89
N LEU A 27 -7.77 -10.99 -10.84
CA LEU A 27 -8.26 -11.12 -12.22
C LEU A 27 -7.32 -11.95 -13.10
N GLY A 28 -7.88 -12.67 -14.06
CA GLY A 28 -7.10 -13.35 -15.09
C GLY A 28 -6.49 -12.38 -16.12
N PRO A 29 -5.39 -12.74 -16.81
CA PRO A 29 -4.69 -11.85 -17.75
C PRO A 29 -5.56 -11.26 -18.86
N GLU A 30 -6.53 -12.03 -19.38
CA GLU A 30 -7.45 -11.59 -20.44
C GLU A 30 -8.40 -10.48 -19.96
N TRP A 31 -8.88 -10.58 -18.71
CA TRP A 31 -9.74 -9.58 -18.09
C TRP A 31 -8.99 -8.29 -17.81
N ILE A 32 -7.75 -8.41 -17.33
CA ILE A 32 -6.83 -7.28 -17.14
C ILE A 32 -6.61 -6.58 -18.48
N ALA A 33 -6.25 -7.32 -19.54
CA ALA A 33 -6.02 -6.74 -20.87
C ALA A 33 -7.26 -6.00 -21.41
N ARG A 34 -8.45 -6.55 -21.20
CA ARG A 34 -9.70 -5.89 -21.61
C ARG A 34 -9.97 -4.61 -20.82
N ARG A 35 -9.72 -4.61 -19.51
CA ARG A 35 -9.88 -3.42 -18.65
C ARG A 35 -8.90 -2.33 -19.08
N LEU A 36 -7.63 -2.67 -19.25
CA LEU A 36 -6.58 -1.74 -19.66
C LEU A 36 -6.85 -1.13 -21.04
N ARG A 37 -7.39 -1.89 -22.00
CA ARG A 37 -7.78 -1.36 -23.32
C ARG A 37 -8.90 -0.32 -23.24
N ARG A 38 -9.83 -0.48 -22.29
CA ARG A 38 -10.97 0.43 -22.13
C ARG A 38 -10.61 1.67 -21.32
N ALA A 39 -9.86 1.49 -20.23
CA ALA A 39 -9.49 2.57 -19.33
C ALA A 39 -8.18 2.22 -18.59
N PRO A 40 -7.00 2.54 -19.18
CA PRO A 40 -5.70 2.07 -18.71
C PRO A 40 -5.26 2.62 -17.35
N LEU A 41 -5.84 3.75 -16.92
CA LEU A 41 -5.52 4.42 -15.64
C LEU A 41 -6.72 4.44 -14.68
N ASP A 42 -7.75 3.64 -14.96
CA ASP A 42 -8.92 3.56 -14.10
C ASP A 42 -8.62 2.74 -12.84
N HIS A 43 -8.51 3.46 -11.73
CA HIS A 43 -8.28 2.95 -10.39
C HIS A 43 -9.57 2.98 -9.54
N GLN A 44 -10.74 3.25 -10.13
CA GLN A 44 -11.99 3.37 -9.37
C GLN A 44 -12.43 2.01 -8.80
N MET A 45 -12.67 1.98 -7.50
CA MET A 45 -13.12 0.79 -6.76
C MET A 45 -14.34 1.06 -5.88
N LEU A 46 -14.44 2.25 -5.28
CA LEU A 46 -15.56 2.65 -4.45
C LEU A 46 -16.29 3.84 -5.08
N GLY A 47 -17.33 3.54 -5.86
CA GLY A 47 -18.03 4.54 -6.67
C GLY A 47 -17.10 5.14 -7.71
N ARG A 48 -16.75 6.42 -7.56
CA ARG A 48 -15.84 7.16 -8.47
C ARG A 48 -14.46 7.42 -7.86
N ARG A 49 -14.14 6.76 -6.75
CA ARG A 49 -12.88 6.94 -6.01
C ARG A 49 -12.01 5.71 -6.17
N GLY A 50 -10.71 5.93 -6.30
CA GLY A 50 -9.73 4.87 -6.10
C GLY A 50 -9.38 4.69 -4.64
N LEU A 51 -8.78 3.55 -4.36
CA LEU A 51 -8.32 3.14 -3.05
C LEU A 51 -6.83 2.82 -3.13
N ILE A 52 -6.19 2.84 -1.97
CA ILE A 52 -4.87 2.27 -1.75
C ILE A 52 -5.03 0.99 -0.92
N SER A 53 -4.06 0.10 -0.98
CA SER A 53 -4.02 -1.15 -0.23
C SER A 53 -3.06 -1.08 0.95
N ASP A 54 -2.88 -2.23 1.60
CA ASP A 54 -1.93 -2.44 2.67
C ASP A 54 -0.48 -2.17 2.24
N ASP A 55 -0.14 -2.34 0.95
CA ASP A 55 1.19 -2.00 0.42
C ASP A 55 1.54 -0.52 0.65
N THR A 56 0.63 0.40 0.30
CA THR A 56 0.85 1.84 0.52
C THR A 56 0.85 2.19 2.00
N GLU A 57 -0.09 1.62 2.77
CA GLU A 57 -0.22 1.91 4.19
C GLU A 57 1.02 1.45 4.97
N HIS A 58 1.52 0.25 4.70
CA HIS A 58 2.74 -0.27 5.32
C HIS A 58 3.98 0.52 4.90
N ALA A 59 4.11 0.91 3.62
CA ALA A 59 5.20 1.76 3.17
C ALA A 59 5.23 3.11 3.93
N ALA A 60 4.06 3.73 4.14
CA ALA A 60 3.94 4.94 4.94
C ALA A 60 4.32 4.72 6.42
N MET A 61 3.92 3.59 7.02
CA MET A 61 4.30 3.23 8.39
C MET A 61 5.80 3.01 8.55
N VAL A 62 6.46 2.36 7.57
CA VAL A 62 7.91 2.18 7.54
C VAL A 62 8.61 3.54 7.46
N ALA A 63 8.20 4.40 6.52
CA ALA A 63 8.76 5.75 6.37
C ALA A 63 8.63 6.55 7.67
N ARG A 64 7.45 6.50 8.31
CA ARG A 64 7.21 7.17 9.58
C ARG A 64 8.06 6.60 10.71
N ALA A 65 8.18 5.27 10.80
CA ALA A 65 9.02 4.62 11.81
C ALA A 65 10.51 4.97 11.66
N LEU A 66 11.01 5.12 10.42
CA LEU A 66 12.38 5.56 10.15
C LEU A 66 12.63 7.00 10.63
N VAL A 67 11.67 7.89 10.42
CA VAL A 67 11.74 9.27 10.92
C VAL A 67 11.69 9.30 12.45
N GLU A 68 10.75 8.56 13.06
CA GLU A 68 10.60 8.47 14.53
C GLU A 68 11.84 7.88 15.21
N SER A 69 12.54 6.94 14.58
CA SER A 69 13.66 6.24 15.19
C SER A 69 15.01 6.94 15.05
N ALA A 70 15.10 7.94 14.15
CA ALA A 70 16.36 8.57 13.76
C ALA A 70 17.47 7.56 13.40
N GLY A 71 17.09 6.40 12.85
CA GLY A 71 18.02 5.32 12.46
C GLY A 71 18.39 4.33 13.57
N GLU A 72 17.87 4.49 14.79
CA GLU A 72 18.09 3.51 15.87
C GLU A 72 17.19 2.29 15.68
N VAL A 73 17.78 1.10 15.54
CA VAL A 73 17.09 -0.13 15.13
C VAL A 73 16.02 -0.53 16.16
N GLN A 74 16.29 -0.44 17.45
CA GLN A 74 15.34 -0.85 18.47
C GLN A 74 14.16 0.12 18.57
N ALA A 75 14.41 1.42 18.43
CA ALA A 75 13.39 2.45 18.34
C ALA A 75 12.52 2.27 17.10
N PHE A 76 13.13 1.96 15.94
CA PHE A 76 12.42 1.64 14.70
C PHE A 76 11.48 0.46 14.90
N SER A 77 11.98 -0.67 15.40
CA SER A 77 11.20 -1.88 15.63
C SER A 77 10.00 -1.61 16.55
N ARG A 78 10.21 -0.86 17.64
CA ARG A 78 9.12 -0.46 18.54
C ARG A 78 8.12 0.47 17.85
N ALA A 79 8.58 1.45 17.06
CA ALA A 79 7.71 2.40 16.36
C ALA A 79 6.87 1.73 15.28
N PHE A 80 7.48 0.87 14.48
CA PHE A 80 6.81 0.12 13.43
C PHE A 80 5.81 -0.89 14.01
N ALA A 81 6.20 -1.67 15.02
CA ALA A 81 5.30 -2.63 15.67
C ALA A 81 4.05 -1.97 16.26
N ARG A 82 4.19 -0.81 16.92
CA ARG A 82 3.04 -0.06 17.46
C ARG A 82 2.08 0.39 16.34
N GLN A 83 2.59 0.81 15.19
CA GLN A 83 1.77 1.22 14.06
C GLN A 83 1.04 0.03 13.44
N LEU A 84 1.75 -1.07 13.23
CA LEU A 84 1.19 -2.29 12.66
C LEU A 84 0.08 -2.88 13.55
N VAL A 85 0.30 -2.94 14.87
CA VAL A 85 -0.73 -3.38 15.83
C VAL A 85 -1.99 -2.50 15.73
N ARG A 86 -1.82 -1.18 15.68
CA ARG A 86 -2.96 -0.25 15.53
C ARG A 86 -3.69 -0.45 14.21
N TRP A 87 -2.94 -0.70 13.13
CA TRP A 87 -3.51 -0.96 11.81
C TRP A 87 -4.33 -2.25 11.80
N VAL A 88 -3.81 -3.36 12.34
CA VAL A 88 -4.57 -4.62 12.48
C VAL A 88 -5.84 -4.40 13.31
N LEU A 89 -5.75 -3.67 14.42
CA LEU A 89 -6.90 -3.37 15.29
C LEU A 89 -7.94 -2.46 14.62
N ALA A 90 -7.55 -1.68 13.62
CA ALA A 90 -8.46 -0.82 12.85
C ALA A 90 -9.28 -1.60 11.81
N LEU A 91 -9.04 -2.90 11.64
CA LEU A 91 -9.71 -3.80 10.68
C LEU A 91 -9.82 -3.18 9.28
N PRO A 92 -8.68 -2.97 8.61
CA PRO A 92 -8.65 -2.36 7.29
C PRO A 92 -9.45 -3.22 6.30
N PRO A 93 -10.31 -2.62 5.47
CA PRO A 93 -11.06 -3.36 4.46
C PRO A 93 -10.09 -4.04 3.49
N GLY A 94 -10.15 -5.37 3.41
CA GLY A 94 -9.27 -6.19 2.53
C GLY A 94 -8.41 -7.23 3.26
N VAL A 95 -8.06 -6.99 4.53
CA VAL A 95 -7.22 -7.91 5.32
C VAL A 95 -7.94 -9.23 5.62
N GLY A 96 -9.26 -9.18 5.79
CA GLY A 96 -10.07 -10.35 6.15
C GLY A 96 -10.20 -11.44 5.07
N LEU A 97 -9.83 -11.20 3.81
CA LEU A 97 -9.93 -12.21 2.74
C LEU A 97 -8.56 -12.73 2.27
N ALA A 98 -7.51 -11.91 2.33
CA ALA A 98 -6.15 -12.31 1.96
C ALA A 98 -5.42 -13.02 3.12
N THR A 99 -5.60 -12.56 4.36
CA THR A 99 -4.87 -13.12 5.52
C THR A 99 -5.53 -14.39 6.09
N LEU A 100 -6.86 -14.56 5.94
CA LEU A 100 -7.60 -15.75 6.40
C LEU A 100 -7.50 -16.96 5.45
N ARG A 101 -6.93 -16.81 4.25
CA ARG A 101 -6.67 -17.93 3.33
C ARG A 101 -5.29 -18.59 3.54
N GLY A 102 -4.51 -18.08 4.49
CA GLY A 102 -3.18 -18.59 4.84
C GLY A 102 -3.11 -19.40 6.14
N SER A 103 -4.24 -19.83 6.70
CA SER A 103 -4.33 -20.69 7.89
C SER A 103 -5.02 -22.01 7.58
#